data_AF-C9MN25-F1
#
_entry.id   AF-C9MN25-F1
#
_cell.length_a   1.000
_cell.length_b   1.000
_cell.length_c   1.000
_cell.angle_alpha   90.00
_cell.angle_beta   90.00
_cell.angle_gamma   90.00
#
_symmetry.space_group_name_H-M   'P 1'
#
loop_
_entity.id
_entity.type
_entity.pdbx_description
1 polymer ?
#
loop_
_entity_poly.entity_id
_entity_poly.type
_entity_poly.pdbx_seq_one_letter_code
_entity_poly.pdbx_strand_id
1 'polypeptide(L)'
;MKADAISLGDLMLYYIELGCEYTMTFGDMWKQYYTTLETNFEKALKHISDHNLEEHFRPRIESMLNSTQCGWGFSDTLWDMYYDYYGCQE
;
A
#
# COMPACT_ATOMS: atom_id res chain seq x y z
N MET A 1 -3.40 -13.92 22.14
CA MET A 1 -2.83 -14.24 20.82
C MET A 1 -2.32 -12.95 20.22
N LYS A 2 -1.02 -12.81 19.96
CA LYS A 2 -0.56 -11.78 19.01
C LYS A 2 -0.87 -12.31 17.61
N ALA A 3 -1.42 -11.48 16.75
CA ALA A 3 -1.52 -11.83 15.33
C ALA A 3 -0.11 -12.13 14.80
N ASP A 4 0.02 -13.15 13.97
CA ASP A 4 1.27 -13.41 13.27
C ASP A 4 1.53 -12.30 12.22
N ALA A 5 2.77 -12.19 11.77
CA ALA A 5 3.19 -11.10 10.91
C ALA A 5 2.47 -11.08 9.56
N ILE A 6 2.08 -12.24 9.02
CA ILE A 6 1.33 -12.32 7.76
C ILE A 6 -0.07 -11.79 7.98
N SER A 7 -0.79 -12.27 9.00
CA SER A 7 -2.14 -11.80 9.32
C SER A 7 -2.21 -10.27 9.55
N LEU A 8 -1.18 -9.69 10.18
CA LEU A 8 -1.11 -8.24 10.34
C LEU A 8 -0.83 -7.52 9.01
N GLY A 9 0.11 -8.02 8.21
CA GLY A 9 0.40 -7.48 6.88
C GLY A 9 -0.83 -7.51 5.95
N ASP A 10 -1.59 -8.61 5.99
CA ASP A 10 -2.84 -8.77 5.26
C ASP A 10 -3.85 -7.67 5.59
N LEU A 11 -4.06 -7.41 6.88
CA LEU A 11 -4.98 -6.38 7.34
C LEU A 11 -4.52 -4.98 6.93
N MET A 12 -3.22 -4.71 7.04
CA MET A 12 -2.64 -3.42 6.68
C MET A 12 -2.79 -3.15 5.18
N LEU A 13 -2.52 -4.12 4.31
CA LEU A 13 -2.71 -3.96 2.87
C LEU A 13 -4.19 -3.88 2.49
N TYR A 14 -5.05 -4.68 3.12
CA TYR A 14 -6.50 -4.63 2.87
C TYR A 14 -7.08 -3.25 3.18
N TYR A 15 -6.59 -2.58 4.23
CA TYR A 15 -6.99 -1.21 4.54
C TYR A 15 -6.64 -0.22 3.41
N ILE A 16 -5.48 -0.37 2.77
CA ILE A 16 -5.07 0.49 1.64
C ILE A 16 -5.88 0.17 0.39
N GLU A 17 -6.10 -1.10 0.07
CA GLU A 17 -6.94 -1.54 -1.05
C GLU A 17 -8.35 -0.96 -0.98
N LEU A 18 -8.99 -1.05 0.20
CA LEU A 18 -10.29 -0.43 0.44
C LEU A 18 -10.24 1.09 0.25
N GLY A 19 -9.15 1.73 0.70
CA GLY A 19 -8.94 3.16 0.53
C GLY A 19 -8.89 3.60 -0.94
N CYS A 20 -8.17 2.83 -1.76
CA CYS A 20 -8.08 3.02 -3.20
C CYS A 20 -9.44 2.77 -3.89
N GLU A 21 -10.10 1.64 -3.58
CA GLU A 21 -11.42 1.30 -4.12
C GLU A 21 -12.46 2.39 -3.82
N TYR A 22 -12.44 2.94 -2.59
CA TYR A 22 -13.34 4.01 -2.18
C TYR A 22 -13.17 5.26 -3.05
N THR A 23 -11.93 5.68 -3.29
CA THR A 23 -11.66 6.85 -4.15
C THR A 23 -12.09 6.58 -5.59
N MET A 24 -11.82 5.39 -6.12
CA MET A 24 -12.24 5.02 -7.47
C MET A 24 -13.77 4.96 -7.62
N THR A 25 -14.47 4.59 -6.55
CA THR A 25 -15.94 4.45 -6.55
C THR A 25 -16.66 5.78 -6.37
N PHE A 26 -16.16 6.64 -5.47
CA PHE A 26 -16.85 7.87 -5.05
C PHE A 26 -16.20 9.15 -5.56
N GLY A 27 -15.06 9.06 -6.24
CA GLY A 27 -14.31 10.19 -6.77
C GLY A 27 -13.26 10.74 -5.79
N ASP A 28 -12.64 11.85 -6.18
CA ASP A 28 -11.56 12.47 -5.43
C ASP A 28 -11.98 12.85 -4.00
N MET A 29 -11.08 12.60 -3.06
CA MET A 29 -11.26 12.87 -1.63
C MET A 29 -10.45 14.09 -1.19
N TRP A 30 -10.62 14.51 0.06
CA TRP A 30 -9.80 15.59 0.63
C TRP A 30 -8.33 15.14 0.78
N LYS A 31 -7.38 16.08 0.64
CA LYS A 31 -5.93 15.78 0.69
C LYS A 31 -5.52 14.90 1.88
N GLN A 32 -6.07 15.16 3.07
CA GLN A 32 -5.74 14.40 4.28
C GLN A 32 -6.13 12.91 4.19
N TYR A 33 -7.09 12.55 3.33
CA TYR A 33 -7.45 11.17 3.05
C TYR A 33 -6.27 10.43 2.41
N TYR A 34 -5.74 10.99 1.31
CA TYR A 34 -4.57 10.43 0.61
C TYR A 34 -3.34 10.39 1.51
N THR A 35 -3.05 11.48 2.25
CA THR A 35 -1.93 11.50 3.21
C THR A 35 -2.06 10.40 4.27
N THR A 36 -3.29 10.08 4.70
CA THR A 36 -3.54 8.99 5.65
C THR A 36 -3.26 7.62 5.02
N LEU A 37 -3.69 7.40 3.77
CA LEU A 37 -3.42 6.16 3.05
C LEU A 37 -1.92 5.98 2.77
N GLU A 38 -1.24 7.01 2.25
CA GLU A 38 0.22 7.04 2.04
C GLU A 38 0.98 6.65 3.31
N THR A 39 0.68 7.31 4.44
CA THR A 39 1.33 7.05 5.73
C THR A 39 1.10 5.61 6.23
N ASN A 40 -0.07 5.04 5.97
CA ASN A 40 -0.36 3.65 6.39
C ASN A 40 0.21 2.62 5.40
N PHE A 41 0.33 2.97 4.12
CA PHE A 41 0.99 2.14 3.14
C PHE A 41 2.50 2.03 3.44
N GLU A 42 3.17 3.13 3.76
CA GLU A 42 4.56 3.11 4.21
C GLU A 42 4.74 2.19 5.44
N LYS A 43 3.84 2.25 6.42
CA LYS A 43 3.86 1.34 7.58
C LYS A 43 3.67 -0.11 7.16
N ALA A 44 2.81 -0.40 6.19
CA ALA A 44 2.59 -1.75 5.68
C ALA A 44 3.85 -2.28 5.00
N LEU A 45 4.46 -1.50 4.12
CA LEU A 45 5.74 -1.83 3.48
C LEU A 45 6.84 -2.08 4.50
N LYS A 46 6.95 -1.20 5.50
CA LYS A 46 7.90 -1.38 6.61
C LYS A 46 7.67 -2.68 7.36
N HIS A 47 6.43 -2.97 7.74
CA HIS A 47 6.09 -4.20 8.46
C HIS A 47 6.43 -5.44 7.62
N ILE A 48 6.13 -5.42 6.33
CA ILE A 48 6.44 -6.52 5.40
C ILE A 48 7.95 -6.72 5.31
N SER A 49 8.72 -5.64 5.19
CA SER A 49 10.18 -5.72 5.07
C SER A 49 10.85 -6.18 6.38
N ASP A 50 10.45 -5.63 7.52
CA ASP A 50 10.97 -6.00 8.84
C ASP A 50 10.79 -7.51 9.15
N HIS A 51 9.82 -8.17 8.50
CA HIS A 51 9.49 -9.58 8.71
C HIS A 51 9.90 -10.51 7.54
N ASN A 52 10.61 -10.00 6.52
CA ASN A 52 11.00 -10.76 5.33
C ASN A 52 9.80 -11.39 4.58
N LEU A 53 8.71 -10.64 4.41
CA LEU A 53 7.47 -11.09 3.76
C LEU A 53 7.30 -10.54 2.33
N GLU A 54 8.36 -9.99 1.75
CA GLU A 54 8.34 -9.32 0.45
C GLU A 54 7.87 -10.25 -0.67
N GLU A 55 8.43 -11.47 -0.75
CA GLU A 55 8.02 -12.45 -1.78
C GLU A 55 6.54 -12.84 -1.66
N HIS A 56 6.00 -12.83 -0.45
CA HIS A 56 4.61 -13.18 -0.20
C HIS A 56 3.65 -12.07 -0.67
N PHE A 57 3.96 -10.81 -0.37
CA PHE A 57 3.04 -9.69 -0.60
C PHE A 57 3.26 -8.93 -1.89
N ARG A 58 4.45 -9.04 -2.51
CA ARG A 58 4.80 -8.29 -3.73
C ARG A 58 3.75 -8.40 -4.84
N PRO A 59 3.24 -9.61 -5.22
CA PRO A 59 2.25 -9.71 -6.30
C PRO A 59 0.95 -8.96 -5.97
N ARG A 60 0.53 -8.97 -4.70
CA ARG A 60 -0.67 -8.28 -4.24
C ARG A 60 -0.49 -6.77 -4.28
N ILE A 61 0.64 -6.26 -3.80
CA ILE A 61 0.96 -4.84 -3.81
C ILE A 61 1.01 -4.32 -5.25
N GLU A 62 1.74 -4.99 -6.14
CA GLU A 62 1.81 -4.61 -7.55
C GLU A 62 0.43 -4.62 -8.22
N SER A 63 -0.42 -5.60 -7.91
CA SER A 63 -1.80 -5.63 -8.43
C SER A 63 -2.63 -4.44 -7.94
N MET A 64 -2.50 -4.05 -6.67
CA MET A 64 -3.19 -2.87 -6.11
C MET A 64 -2.68 -1.56 -6.73
N LEU A 65 -1.37 -1.41 -6.90
CA LEU A 65 -0.78 -0.21 -7.49
C LEU A 65 -1.18 -0.05 -8.96
N ASN A 66 -1.21 -1.14 -9.73
CA ASN A 66 -1.66 -1.14 -11.12
C ASN A 66 -3.16 -0.83 -11.27
N SER A 67 -3.97 -1.16 -10.27
CA SER A 67 -5.42 -0.89 -10.30
C SER A 67 -5.78 0.48 -9.72
N THR A 68 -4.86 1.17 -9.06
CA THR A 68 -5.11 2.47 -8.43
C THR A 68 -4.80 3.60 -9.40
N GLN A 69 -5.84 4.25 -9.93
CA GLN A 69 -5.70 5.48 -10.70
C GLN A 69 -6.50 6.59 -10.03
N CYS A 70 -5.82 7.48 -9.31
CA CYS A 70 -6.43 8.58 -8.56
C CYS A 70 -5.69 9.90 -8.78
N GLY A 71 -6.38 11.02 -8.53
CA GLY A 71 -5.81 12.35 -8.64
C GLY A 71 -4.71 12.67 -7.61
N TRP A 72 -4.23 13.91 -7.64
CA TRP A 72 -3.30 14.48 -6.65
C TRP A 72 -1.90 13.85 -6.56
N GLY A 73 -1.50 13.04 -7.54
CA GLY A 73 -0.21 12.34 -7.51
C GLY A 73 -0.16 11.20 -6.49
N PHE A 74 -1.33 10.77 -5.98
CA PHE A 74 -1.42 9.68 -5.00
C PHE A 74 -0.87 8.38 -5.56
N SER A 75 -1.30 7.98 -6.77
CA SER A 75 -0.81 6.77 -7.43
C SER A 75 0.71 6.79 -7.61
N ASP A 76 1.27 7.92 -8.03
CA ASP A 76 2.72 8.08 -8.21
C ASP A 76 3.45 7.94 -6.88
N THR A 77 2.92 8.57 -5.81
CA THR A 77 3.50 8.49 -4.46
C THR A 77 3.53 7.05 -3.93
N LEU A 78 2.47 6.25 -4.18
CA LEU A 78 2.48 4.85 -3.78
C LEU A 78 3.51 4.02 -4.57
N TRP A 79 3.69 4.30 -5.86
CA TRP A 79 4.74 3.67 -6.67
C TRP A 79 6.13 4.03 -6.18
N ASP A 80 6.38 5.30 -5.88
CA ASP A 80 7.67 5.77 -5.34
C ASP A 80 8.01 5.04 -4.03
N MET A 81 7.04 4.96 -3.10
CA MET A 81 7.22 4.19 -1.86
C MET A 81 7.50 2.72 -2.13
N TYR A 82 6.78 2.09 -3.08
CA TYR A 82 7.04 0.71 -3.46
C TYR A 82 8.49 0.54 -3.95
N TYR A 83 8.96 1.41 -4.83
CA TYR A 83 10.34 1.34 -5.32
C TYR A 83 11.39 1.62 -4.26
N ASP A 84 11.13 2.49 -3.29
CA ASP A 84 12.04 2.72 -2.17
C ASP A 84 12.23 1.47 -1.28
N TYR A 85 11.20 0.64 -1.13
CA TYR A 85 11.27 -0.61 -0.38
C TYR A 85 11.76 -1.80 -1.21
N TYR A 86 11.50 -1.81 -2.53
CA TYR A 86 11.67 -3.00 -3.36
C TYR A 86 12.60 -2.84 -4.57
N GLY A 87 13.08 -1.64 -4.89
CA GLY A 87 14.08 -1.37 -5.93
C GLY A 87 15.45 -1.04 -5.31
N CYS A 88 16.59 -1.48 -5.81
CA CYS A 88 16.93 -2.30 -6.99
C CYS A 88 17.23 -3.77 -6.58
N GLN A 89 16.62 -4.74 -7.26
CA GLN A 89 17.27 -6.04 -7.47
C GLN A 89 17.83 -6.01 -8.90
N GLU A 90 19.16 -5.95 -9.02
CA GLU A 90 19.89 -6.25 -10.27
C GLU A 90 19.79 -7.72 -10.64
#